data_AF-A0A4U1AK69-F1
#
_entry.id   AF-A0A4U1AK69-F1
#
_cell.length_a   1.000
_cell.length_b   1.000
_cell.length_c   1.000
_cell.angle_alpha   90.00
_cell.angle_beta   90.00
_cell.angle_gamma   90.00
#
_symmetry.space_group_name_H-M   'P 1'
#
loop_
_entity.id
_entity.type
_entity.pdbx_description
1 polymer ?
#
loop_
_entity_poly.entity_id
_entity_poly.type
_entity_poly.pdbx_seq_one_letter_code
_entity_poly.pdbx_strand_id
1 'polypeptide(L)'
;MNLAYTRYIVLTALLFLLAPIFARAEGLVVNQKFISDKEIQVTFSGPVDKAVTENIQNYTIYEEPDPDIRLELSSAVLADDGKSVTLFFKEPLNTAKTHVITVHGLAGIDKTTFTVSKSYLGYLFGILISALLINNFVFTKYLGLCVFFGTSKKKDTAKGMGVVFTMVMVVSALMSWFFYNFILIPFDLNFLQIVVFIGLVSLTVQAVDTILRKVNPILFNSFGVYLVLVIANCVIIAVPLILANNNYNVFETFMLALGAGGGFLLALYLMSSVSERMQLANIPKTFKGLPIAFIVAGQFAMAFLGFSGLQLF
;
A
#
# COMPACT_ATOMS: atom_id res chain seq x y z
N MET A 1 29.25 -2.47 23.85
CA MET A 1 27.82 -2.54 24.19
C MET A 1 27.30 -3.89 23.71
N ASN A 2 26.86 -4.76 24.63
CA ASN A 2 26.72 -6.20 24.40
C ASN A 2 25.57 -6.54 23.43
N LEU A 3 25.87 -7.31 22.37
CA LEU A 3 24.93 -7.68 21.29
C LEU A 3 23.66 -8.39 21.80
N ALA A 4 23.77 -9.10 22.93
CA ALA A 4 22.66 -9.78 23.59
C ALA A 4 21.64 -8.82 24.24
N TYR A 5 22.11 -7.69 24.76
CA TYR A 5 21.25 -6.67 25.38
C TYR A 5 20.46 -5.90 24.31
N THR A 6 21.09 -5.61 23.17
CA THR A 6 20.41 -5.01 22.01
C THR A 6 19.33 -5.94 21.44
N ARG A 7 19.59 -7.26 21.36
CA ARG A 7 18.56 -8.23 20.94
C ARG A 7 17.37 -8.27 21.90
N TYR A 8 17.61 -8.25 23.21
CA TYR A 8 16.53 -8.24 24.19
C TYR A 8 15.67 -6.99 24.10
N ILE A 9 16.28 -5.81 23.98
CA ILE A 9 15.57 -4.54 23.83
C ILE A 9 14.75 -4.51 22.53
N VAL A 10 15.32 -5.00 21.42
CA VAL A 10 14.62 -5.10 20.14
C VAL A 10 13.46 -6.09 20.21
N LEU A 11 13.63 -7.24 20.86
CA LEU A 11 12.57 -8.24 21.05
C LEU A 11 11.45 -7.72 21.96
N THR A 12 11.77 -7.03 23.05
CA THR A 12 10.75 -6.43 23.93
C THR A 12 10.04 -5.26 23.26
N ALA A 13 10.75 -4.45 22.46
CA ALA A 13 10.15 -3.39 21.66
C ALA A 13 9.25 -3.96 20.56
N LEU A 14 9.63 -5.07 19.91
CA LEU A 14 8.81 -5.78 18.94
C LEU A 14 7.55 -6.36 19.60
N LEU A 15 7.67 -6.92 20.81
CA LEU A 15 6.55 -7.46 21.56
C LEU A 15 5.56 -6.36 22.00
N PHE A 16 6.06 -5.17 22.36
CA PHE A 16 5.24 -4.02 22.73
C PHE A 16 4.58 -3.36 21.50
N LEU A 17 5.25 -3.37 20.34
CA LEU A 17 4.69 -2.97 19.05
C LEU A 17 3.64 -3.97 18.53
N LEU A 18 3.73 -5.25 18.89
CA LEU A 18 2.76 -6.30 18.56
C LEU A 18 1.62 -6.43 19.59
N ALA A 19 1.75 -5.85 20.77
CA ALA A 19 0.71 -5.87 21.82
C ALA A 19 -0.66 -5.32 21.37
N PRO A 20 -0.78 -4.24 20.57
CA PRO A 20 -2.09 -3.79 20.08
C PRO A 20 -2.70 -4.74 19.03
N ILE A 21 -1.95 -5.71 18.51
CA ILE A 21 -2.48 -6.73 17.58
C ILE A 21 -3.23 -7.84 18.34
N PHE A 22 -2.85 -8.12 19.59
CA PHE A 22 -3.51 -9.11 20.44
C PHE A 22 -4.63 -8.52 21.32
N ALA A 23 -4.73 -7.20 21.42
CA ALA A 23 -5.74 -6.51 22.23
C ALA A 23 -6.95 -6.03 21.41
N ARG A 24 -7.38 -6.78 20.37
CA ARG A 24 -8.67 -6.52 19.73
C ARG A 24 -9.77 -7.20 20.57
N ALA A 25 -10.53 -6.36 21.27
CA ALA A 25 -11.61 -6.74 22.16
C ALA A 25 -12.56 -7.78 21.57
N GLU A 26 -12.97 -8.74 22.41
CA GLU A 26 -14.07 -9.68 22.14
C GLU A 26 -15.37 -8.89 21.88
N GLY A 27 -15.68 -8.66 20.61
CA GLY A 27 -16.97 -8.14 20.17
C GLY A 27 -18.00 -9.25 20.07
N LEU A 28 -19.29 -8.87 20.07
CA LEU A 28 -20.45 -9.76 19.85
C LEU A 28 -20.49 -10.47 18.49
N VAL A 29 -19.54 -10.16 17.60
CA VAL A 29 -19.46 -10.69 16.23
C VAL A 29 -18.21 -11.55 16.12
N VAL A 30 -18.41 -12.86 15.97
CA VAL A 30 -17.35 -13.88 15.96
C VAL A 30 -16.71 -14.01 14.57
N ASN A 31 -17.51 -13.89 13.51
CA ASN A 31 -17.03 -14.11 12.15
C ASN A 31 -17.86 -13.30 11.15
N GLN A 32 -17.21 -12.80 10.10
CA GLN A 32 -17.82 -12.00 9.05
C GLN A 32 -17.23 -12.44 7.72
N LYS A 33 -18.07 -12.87 6.78
CA LYS A 33 -17.63 -13.45 5.52
C LYS A 33 -18.46 -12.94 4.36
N PHE A 34 -17.80 -12.51 3.29
CA PHE A 34 -18.43 -12.35 1.98
C PHE A 34 -18.72 -13.73 1.41
N ILE A 35 -19.99 -14.04 1.16
CA ILE A 35 -20.39 -15.28 0.48
C ILE A 35 -20.36 -15.07 -1.04
N SER A 36 -20.79 -13.91 -1.51
CA SER A 36 -20.91 -13.55 -2.93
C SER A 36 -20.86 -12.03 -3.11
N ASP A 37 -20.82 -11.54 -4.35
CA ASP A 37 -20.80 -10.11 -4.71
C ASP A 37 -22.04 -9.34 -4.22
N LYS A 38 -23.06 -10.03 -3.68
CA LYS A 38 -24.30 -9.44 -3.14
C LYS A 38 -24.63 -9.91 -1.72
N GLU A 39 -23.74 -10.66 -1.07
CA GLU A 39 -24.07 -11.35 0.19
C GLU A 39 -22.97 -11.22 1.24
N ILE A 40 -23.35 -10.70 2.41
CA ILE A 40 -22.50 -10.66 3.60
C ILE A 40 -23.12 -11.53 4.67
N GLN A 41 -22.37 -12.53 5.15
CA GLN A 41 -22.75 -13.34 6.30
C GLN A 41 -22.03 -12.86 7.55
N VAL A 42 -22.80 -12.66 8.61
CA VAL A 42 -22.33 -12.22 9.93
C VAL A 42 -22.71 -13.28 10.95
N THR A 43 -21.74 -13.76 11.72
CA THR A 43 -21.94 -14.74 12.80
C THR A 43 -21.76 -14.04 14.15
N PHE A 44 -22.78 -14.12 15.00
CA PHE A 44 -22.83 -13.54 16.33
C PHE A 44 -22.45 -14.55 17.42
N SER A 45 -21.93 -14.05 18.55
CA SER A 45 -21.47 -14.86 19.69
C SER A 45 -22.61 -15.53 20.47
N GLY A 46 -23.85 -15.07 20.30
CA GLY A 46 -25.05 -15.58 20.97
C GLY A 46 -26.29 -15.58 20.06
N PRO A 47 -27.40 -16.21 20.48
CA PRO A 47 -28.65 -16.19 19.73
C PRO A 47 -29.21 -14.76 19.67
N VAL A 48 -29.66 -14.35 18.48
CA VAL A 48 -30.14 -12.98 18.22
C VAL A 48 -31.63 -12.98 17.86
N ASP A 49 -32.36 -11.95 18.30
CA ASP A 49 -33.80 -11.82 18.07
C ASP A 49 -34.16 -11.61 16.60
N LYS A 50 -34.94 -12.56 16.04
CA LYS A 50 -35.43 -12.56 14.65
C LYS A 50 -36.08 -11.24 14.23
N ALA A 51 -36.92 -10.65 15.09
CA ALA A 51 -37.67 -9.44 14.80
C ALA A 51 -36.79 -8.19 14.63
N VAL A 52 -35.62 -8.14 15.27
CA VAL A 52 -34.68 -7.01 15.17
C VAL A 52 -33.72 -7.21 14.01
N THR A 53 -33.29 -8.45 13.75
CA THR A 53 -32.32 -8.79 12.71
C THR A 53 -32.90 -8.85 11.30
N GLU A 54 -34.19 -9.11 11.13
CA GLU A 54 -34.87 -9.15 9.81
C GLU A 54 -35.34 -7.75 9.35
N ASN A 55 -35.35 -6.76 10.24
CA ASN A 55 -35.76 -5.41 9.89
C ASN A 55 -34.62 -4.63 9.21
N ILE A 56 -34.80 -4.37 7.92
CA ILE A 56 -33.86 -3.66 7.04
C ILE A 56 -33.52 -2.25 7.58
N GLN A 57 -34.44 -1.59 8.28
CA GLN A 57 -34.22 -0.23 8.80
C GLN A 57 -33.23 -0.16 9.98
N ASN A 58 -32.90 -1.30 10.58
CA ASN A 58 -31.96 -1.35 11.71
C ASN A 58 -30.49 -1.41 11.26
N TYR A 59 -30.24 -1.56 9.95
CA TYR A 59 -28.90 -1.62 9.38
C TYR A 59 -28.55 -0.32 8.68
N THR A 60 -27.42 0.27 9.05
CA THR A 60 -26.78 1.34 8.29
C THR A 60 -25.46 0.81 7.75
N ILE A 61 -25.31 0.77 6.43
CA ILE A 61 -24.14 0.19 5.76
C ILE A 61 -23.56 1.23 4.80
N TYR A 62 -22.25 1.45 4.89
CA TYR A 62 -21.51 2.36 4.03
C TYR A 62 -20.10 1.83 3.78
N GLU A 63 -19.45 2.33 2.73
CA GLU A 63 -18.05 2.05 2.44
C GLU A 63 -17.16 2.98 3.29
N GLU A 64 -16.09 2.46 3.91
CA GLU A 64 -15.16 3.25 4.74
C GLU A 64 -14.62 4.54 4.08
N PRO A 65 -14.25 4.57 2.78
CA PRO A 65 -13.83 5.82 2.13
C PRO A 65 -14.98 6.80 1.83
N ASP A 66 -16.24 6.33 1.80
CA ASP A 66 -17.41 7.09 1.34
C ASP A 66 -18.59 6.97 2.33
N PRO A 67 -18.50 7.57 3.54
CA PRO A 67 -19.50 7.43 4.60
C PRO A 67 -20.88 8.03 4.27
N ASP A 68 -20.95 8.89 3.26
CA ASP A 68 -22.18 9.56 2.82
C ASP A 68 -23.04 8.69 1.89
N ILE A 69 -22.46 7.64 1.28
CA ILE A 69 -23.17 6.73 0.36
C ILE A 69 -23.65 5.51 1.13
N ARG A 70 -24.98 5.43 1.34
CA ARG A 70 -25.61 4.30 2.03
C ARG A 70 -25.97 3.21 1.03
N LEU A 71 -25.56 1.98 1.34
CA LEU A 71 -25.89 0.80 0.54
C LEU A 71 -27.26 0.24 0.97
N GLU A 72 -28.16 0.04 0.01
CA GLU A 72 -29.49 -0.51 0.25
C GLU A 72 -29.47 -2.05 0.36
N LEU A 73 -30.06 -2.57 1.43
CA LEU A 73 -30.31 -4.00 1.62
C LEU A 73 -31.59 -4.44 0.92
N SER A 74 -31.55 -5.58 0.24
CA SER A 74 -32.71 -6.27 -0.33
C SER A 74 -33.42 -7.14 0.71
N SER A 75 -32.69 -7.83 1.57
CA SER A 75 -33.25 -8.65 2.66
C SER A 75 -32.16 -9.03 3.68
N ALA A 76 -32.58 -9.32 4.91
CA ALA A 76 -31.73 -9.91 5.94
C ALA A 76 -32.39 -11.21 6.42
N VAL A 77 -31.69 -12.34 6.29
CA VAL A 77 -32.21 -13.67 6.65
C VAL A 77 -31.38 -14.25 7.79
N LEU A 78 -32.04 -14.59 8.90
CA LEU A 78 -31.41 -15.34 9.98
C LEU A 78 -31.40 -16.83 9.61
N ALA A 79 -30.23 -17.45 9.65
CA ALA A 79 -30.08 -18.90 9.48
C ALA A 79 -30.75 -19.66 10.64
N ASP A 80 -31.18 -20.90 10.39
CA ASP A 80 -31.88 -21.75 11.36
C ASP A 80 -31.11 -21.99 12.67
N ASP A 81 -29.80 -21.75 12.67
CA ASP A 81 -28.89 -21.83 13.81
C ASP A 81 -29.05 -20.67 14.83
N GLY A 82 -29.86 -19.64 14.50
CA GLY A 82 -30.16 -18.50 15.38
C GLY A 82 -28.99 -17.55 15.65
N LYS A 83 -27.82 -17.79 15.04
CA LYS A 83 -26.55 -17.09 15.29
C LYS A 83 -25.93 -16.44 14.05
N SER A 84 -26.39 -16.79 12.86
CA SER A 84 -25.81 -16.31 11.59
C SER A 84 -26.86 -15.55 10.78
N VAL A 85 -26.57 -14.29 10.42
CA VAL A 85 -27.42 -13.46 9.57
C VAL A 85 -26.74 -13.29 8.21
N THR A 86 -27.48 -13.54 7.13
CA THR A 86 -27.05 -13.23 5.76
C THR A 86 -27.78 -11.99 5.27
N LEU A 87 -27.01 -10.97 4.93
CA LEU A 87 -27.46 -9.70 4.37
C LEU A 87 -27.36 -9.74 2.84
N PHE A 88 -28.47 -9.55 2.15
CA PHE A 88 -28.54 -9.47 0.69
C PHE A 88 -28.60 -8.02 0.24
N PHE A 89 -27.78 -7.64 -0.72
CA PHE A 89 -27.67 -6.27 -1.22
C PHE A 89 -28.33 -6.12 -2.59
N LYS A 90 -28.93 -4.95 -2.83
CA LYS A 90 -29.64 -4.62 -4.09
C LYS A 90 -28.67 -4.42 -5.25
N GLU A 91 -27.50 -3.86 -4.96
CA GLU A 91 -26.40 -3.60 -5.90
C GLU A 91 -25.21 -4.53 -5.58
N PRO A 92 -24.39 -4.89 -6.59
CA PRO A 92 -23.17 -5.64 -6.34
C PRO A 92 -22.22 -4.81 -5.47
N LEU A 93 -21.76 -5.39 -4.38
CA LEU A 93 -20.82 -4.79 -3.43
C LEU A 93 -19.43 -4.66 -4.05
N ASN A 94 -18.76 -3.57 -3.73
CA ASN A 94 -17.36 -3.40 -4.10
C ASN A 94 -16.46 -4.15 -3.11
N THR A 95 -16.20 -5.43 -3.36
CA THR A 95 -15.41 -6.28 -2.46
C THR A 95 -13.98 -5.80 -2.18
N ALA A 96 -13.47 -4.81 -2.92
CA ALA A 96 -12.17 -4.17 -2.69
C ALA A 96 -12.19 -3.14 -1.56
N LYS A 97 -13.36 -2.63 -1.17
CA LYS A 97 -13.53 -1.62 -0.13
C LYS A 97 -14.05 -2.24 1.17
N THR A 98 -13.58 -1.69 2.28
CA THR A 98 -14.06 -2.04 3.60
C THR A 98 -15.49 -1.56 3.78
N HIS A 99 -16.39 -2.46 4.19
CA HIS A 99 -17.79 -2.12 4.47
C HIS A 99 -17.98 -2.00 5.99
N VAL A 100 -18.52 -0.87 6.42
CA VAL A 100 -18.90 -0.64 7.81
C VAL A 100 -20.39 -0.90 7.96
N ILE A 101 -20.74 -1.86 8.81
CA ILE A 101 -22.11 -2.24 9.09
C ILE A 101 -22.42 -1.84 10.52
N THR A 102 -23.37 -0.93 10.70
CA THR A 102 -23.90 -0.54 12.00
C THR A 102 -25.28 -1.13 12.17
N VAL A 103 -25.48 -1.88 13.25
CA VAL A 103 -26.78 -2.46 13.60
C VAL A 103 -27.30 -1.79 14.85
N HIS A 104 -28.56 -1.36 14.80
CA HIS A 104 -29.27 -0.74 15.91
C HIS A 104 -30.10 -1.77 16.69
N GLY A 105 -30.00 -1.76 18.02
CA GLY A 105 -30.88 -2.52 18.92
C GLY A 105 -30.56 -4.00 19.09
N LEU A 106 -29.33 -4.44 18.79
CA LEU A 106 -28.94 -5.86 18.93
C LEU A 106 -28.65 -6.21 20.40
N ALA A 107 -29.37 -7.20 20.96
CA ALA A 107 -29.13 -7.75 22.31
C ALA A 107 -29.05 -6.71 23.45
N GLY A 108 -29.85 -5.64 23.38
CA GLY A 108 -29.89 -4.58 24.40
C GLY A 108 -28.78 -3.52 24.29
N ILE A 109 -28.03 -3.50 23.18
CA ILE A 109 -27.01 -2.48 22.89
C ILE A 109 -27.51 -1.54 21.79
N ASP A 110 -27.45 -0.24 22.04
CA ASP A 110 -28.04 0.79 21.16
C ASP A 110 -27.40 0.83 19.76
N LYS A 111 -26.09 0.55 19.66
CA LYS A 111 -25.33 0.53 18.40
C LYS A 111 -24.20 -0.48 18.44
N THR A 112 -24.20 -1.45 17.54
CA THR A 112 -23.06 -2.34 17.29
C THR A 112 -22.54 -2.11 15.87
N THR A 113 -21.35 -1.52 15.76
CA THR A 113 -20.68 -1.31 14.48
C THR A 113 -19.61 -2.37 14.29
N PHE A 114 -19.65 -3.08 13.16
CA PHE A 114 -18.65 -4.05 12.76
C PHE A 114 -18.22 -3.84 11.32
N THR A 115 -16.98 -4.20 11.04
CA THR A 115 -16.31 -3.90 9.78
C THR A 115 -16.00 -5.20 9.05
N VAL A 116 -16.60 -5.38 7.88
CA VAL A 116 -16.44 -6.57 7.05
C VAL A 116 -15.40 -6.26 5.97
N SER A 117 -14.25 -6.94 6.02
CA SER A 117 -13.27 -6.93 4.93
C SER A 117 -12.88 -8.35 4.54
N LYS A 118 -12.57 -8.55 3.25
CA LYS A 118 -12.00 -9.80 2.73
C LYS A 118 -10.65 -10.05 3.42
N SER A 119 -10.21 -11.32 3.50
CA SER A 119 -8.97 -11.74 4.20
C SER A 119 -7.87 -10.66 4.17
N TYR A 120 -7.49 -10.14 5.34
CA TYR A 120 -6.56 -9.02 5.49
C TYR A 120 -5.25 -9.23 4.69
N LEU A 121 -4.80 -10.48 4.58
CA LEU A 121 -3.63 -10.84 3.79
C LEU A 121 -3.84 -10.72 2.28
N GLY A 122 -5.04 -11.03 1.79
CA GLY A 122 -5.42 -10.84 0.39
C GLY A 122 -5.52 -9.36 0.02
N TYR A 123 -6.06 -8.54 0.92
CA TYR A 123 -6.09 -7.08 0.78
C TYR A 123 -4.68 -6.48 0.71
N LEU A 124 -3.80 -6.86 1.64
CA LEU A 124 -2.39 -6.45 1.65
C LEU A 124 -1.65 -6.85 0.35
N PHE A 125 -1.91 -8.06 -0.15
CA PHE A 125 -1.35 -8.52 -1.41
C PHE A 125 -1.92 -7.76 -2.61
N GLY A 126 -3.20 -7.40 -2.56
CA GLY A 126 -3.86 -6.53 -3.53
C GLY A 126 -3.18 -5.16 -3.62
N ILE A 127 -2.87 -4.52 -2.49
CA ILE A 127 -2.12 -3.25 -2.43
C ILE A 127 -0.75 -3.42 -3.08
N LEU A 128 -0.03 -4.49 -2.75
CA LEU A 128 1.30 -4.76 -3.28
C LEU A 128 1.29 -4.90 -4.81
N ILE A 129 0.41 -5.75 -5.35
CA ILE A 129 0.33 -5.96 -6.81
C ILE A 129 -0.21 -4.72 -7.51
N SER A 130 -1.16 -4.01 -6.89
CA SER A 130 -1.66 -2.75 -7.41
C SER A 130 -0.55 -1.71 -7.53
N ALA A 131 0.25 -1.52 -6.50
CA ALA A 131 1.37 -0.58 -6.54
C ALA A 131 2.49 -1.01 -7.51
N LEU A 132 2.71 -2.31 -7.67
CA LEU A 132 3.77 -2.88 -8.51
C LEU A 132 3.43 -2.81 -10.01
N LEU A 133 2.21 -3.21 -10.40
CA LEU A 133 1.77 -3.29 -11.80
C LEU A 133 0.71 -2.26 -12.19
N ILE A 134 -0.42 -2.23 -11.48
CA ILE A 134 -1.64 -1.49 -11.91
C ILE A 134 -1.39 0.03 -11.87
N ASN A 135 -1.02 0.51 -10.69
CA ASN A 135 -0.72 1.91 -10.40
C ASN A 135 0.79 2.15 -10.37
N ASN A 136 1.51 1.59 -11.34
CA ASN A 136 2.96 1.71 -11.39
C ASN A 136 3.39 3.19 -11.42
N PHE A 137 4.23 3.58 -10.46
CA PHE A 137 4.63 4.96 -10.27
C PHE A 137 5.42 5.54 -11.45
N VAL A 138 6.16 4.71 -12.18
CA VAL A 138 7.00 5.15 -13.30
C VAL A 138 6.18 5.28 -14.58
N PHE A 139 5.41 4.25 -14.92
CA PHE A 139 4.71 4.18 -16.22
C PHE A 139 3.32 4.79 -16.20
N THR A 140 2.58 4.69 -15.09
CA THR A 140 1.21 5.20 -14.98
C THR A 140 1.19 6.63 -14.43
N LYS A 141 2.04 6.92 -13.44
CA LYS A 141 2.10 8.24 -12.77
C LYS A 141 3.25 9.14 -13.23
N TYR A 142 4.14 8.65 -14.10
CA TYR A 142 5.29 9.40 -14.64
C TYR A 142 6.24 9.98 -13.58
N LEU A 143 6.36 9.33 -12.44
CA LEU A 143 7.22 9.73 -11.33
C LEU A 143 8.58 9.02 -11.40
N GLY A 144 9.65 9.71 -11.02
CA GLY A 144 10.98 9.10 -10.85
C GLY A 144 11.79 8.91 -12.14
N LEU A 145 11.36 9.55 -13.23
CA LEU A 145 12.01 9.47 -14.54
C LEU A 145 13.50 9.89 -14.52
N CYS A 146 13.88 10.79 -13.61
CA CYS A 146 15.24 11.33 -13.48
C CYS A 146 16.28 10.21 -13.22
N VAL A 147 15.99 9.35 -12.25
CA VAL A 147 16.87 8.22 -11.89
C VAL A 147 16.68 7.06 -12.88
N PHE A 148 15.45 6.89 -13.37
CA PHE A 148 15.09 5.86 -14.33
C PHE A 148 15.92 5.92 -15.62
N PHE A 149 16.02 7.07 -16.27
CA PHE A 149 16.82 7.21 -17.50
C PHE A 149 18.33 7.21 -17.24
N GLY A 150 18.76 7.67 -16.05
CA GLY A 150 20.16 7.69 -15.67
C GLY A 150 20.76 6.28 -15.49
N THR A 151 20.00 5.39 -14.84
CA THR A 151 20.52 4.08 -14.38
C THR A 151 20.07 2.89 -15.21
N SER A 152 19.23 3.10 -16.23
CA SER A 152 18.75 2.04 -17.13
C SER A 152 19.72 1.64 -18.25
N LYS A 153 20.93 2.21 -18.34
CA LYS A 153 21.84 1.92 -19.48
C LYS A 153 22.44 0.50 -19.48
N LYS A 154 22.62 -0.11 -18.30
CA LYS A 154 23.25 -1.43 -18.11
C LYS A 154 22.45 -2.26 -17.12
N LYS A 155 22.26 -3.56 -17.39
CA LYS A 155 21.43 -4.43 -16.54
C LYS A 155 21.96 -4.56 -15.11
N ASP A 156 23.27 -4.71 -14.94
CA ASP A 156 23.88 -4.88 -13.62
C ASP A 156 23.68 -3.63 -12.74
N THR A 157 23.83 -2.46 -13.37
CA THR A 157 23.58 -1.15 -12.76
C THR A 157 22.09 -0.96 -12.42
N ALA A 158 21.18 -1.33 -13.33
CA ALA A 158 19.74 -1.21 -13.11
C ALA A 158 19.25 -2.09 -11.94
N LYS A 159 19.73 -3.34 -11.84
CA LYS A 159 19.40 -4.25 -10.74
C LYS A 159 19.87 -3.70 -9.39
N GLY A 160 21.14 -3.30 -9.31
CA GLY A 160 21.71 -2.73 -8.08
C GLY A 160 20.96 -1.49 -7.62
N MET A 161 20.65 -0.58 -8.54
CA MET A 161 19.92 0.65 -8.22
C MET A 161 18.49 0.37 -7.77
N GLY A 162 17.78 -0.54 -8.45
CA GLY A 162 16.40 -0.89 -8.09
C GLY A 162 16.28 -1.46 -6.68
N VAL A 163 17.22 -2.31 -6.26
CA VAL A 163 17.23 -2.89 -4.90
C VAL A 163 17.48 -1.82 -3.85
N VAL A 164 18.48 -0.96 -4.05
CA VAL A 164 18.78 0.14 -3.12
C VAL A 164 17.59 1.09 -3.01
N PHE A 165 16.97 1.43 -4.14
CA PHE A 165 15.79 2.30 -4.18
C PHE A 165 14.60 1.69 -3.44
N THR A 166 14.36 0.39 -3.59
CA THR A 166 13.30 -0.33 -2.87
C THR A 166 13.56 -0.32 -1.36
N MET A 167 14.80 -0.58 -0.94
CA MET A 167 15.17 -0.52 0.49
C MET A 167 14.95 0.88 1.07
N VAL A 168 15.45 1.93 0.40
CA VAL A 168 15.28 3.32 0.82
C VAL A 168 13.80 3.65 0.97
N MET A 169 12.98 3.28 -0.03
CA MET A 169 11.56 3.58 -0.05
C MET A 169 10.80 2.91 1.09
N VAL A 170 11.09 1.64 1.39
CA VAL A 170 10.46 0.91 2.50
C VAL A 170 10.81 1.56 3.83
N VAL A 171 12.10 1.86 4.06
CA VAL A 171 12.56 2.47 5.32
C VAL A 171 11.99 3.88 5.48
N SER A 172 12.04 4.69 4.42
CA SER A 172 11.53 6.06 4.48
C SER A 172 10.01 6.10 4.66
N ALA A 173 9.25 5.21 4.01
CA ALA A 173 7.80 5.15 4.16
C ALA A 173 7.39 4.73 5.58
N LEU A 174 8.05 3.72 6.16
CA LEU A 174 7.79 3.31 7.54
C LEU A 174 8.13 4.41 8.55
N MET A 175 9.25 5.11 8.34
CA MET A 175 9.65 6.22 9.22
C MET A 175 8.68 7.40 9.10
N SER A 176 8.25 7.73 7.89
CA SER A 176 7.22 8.75 7.65
C SER A 176 5.87 8.36 8.25
N TRP A 177 5.47 7.09 8.20
CA TRP A 177 4.24 6.61 8.86
C TRP A 177 4.27 6.84 10.37
N PHE A 178 5.39 6.50 11.00
CA PHE A 178 5.56 6.68 12.43
C PHE A 178 5.48 8.16 12.80
N PHE A 179 6.19 9.03 12.09
CA PHE A 179 6.13 10.46 12.33
C PHE A 179 4.75 11.06 12.05
N TYR A 180 4.06 10.58 11.00
CA TYR A 180 2.73 11.07 10.67
C TYR A 180 1.73 10.77 11.79
N ASN A 181 1.65 9.51 12.24
CA ASN A 181 0.68 9.09 13.24
C ASN A 181 0.99 9.58 14.66
N PHE A 182 2.26 9.55 15.07
CA PHE A 182 2.63 9.89 16.45
C PHE A 182 2.91 11.38 16.68
N ILE A 183 3.15 12.17 15.62
CA ILE A 183 3.51 13.58 15.75
C ILE A 183 2.53 14.47 14.97
N LEU A 184 2.35 14.26 13.66
CA LEU A 184 1.54 15.21 12.87
C LEU A 184 0.06 15.22 13.25
N ILE A 185 -0.53 14.04 13.45
CA ILE A 185 -1.94 13.92 13.86
C ILE A 185 -2.21 14.53 15.24
N PRO A 186 -1.49 14.17 16.33
CA PRO A 186 -1.81 14.68 17.66
C PRO A 186 -1.50 16.16 17.85
N PHE A 187 -0.55 16.71 17.09
CA PHE A 187 -0.21 18.14 17.14
C PHE A 187 -0.94 18.99 16.09
N ASP A 188 -1.81 18.39 15.27
CA ASP A 188 -2.55 19.02 14.16
C ASP A 188 -1.64 19.79 13.17
N LEU A 189 -0.46 19.24 12.89
CA LEU A 189 0.58 19.86 12.04
C LEU A 189 0.54 19.35 10.60
N ASN A 190 -0.66 19.04 10.09
CA ASN A 190 -0.84 18.46 8.74
C ASN A 190 -0.23 19.34 7.63
N PHE A 191 -0.21 20.67 7.79
CA PHE A 191 0.38 21.57 6.79
C PHE A 191 1.90 21.36 6.60
N LEU A 192 2.61 20.86 7.62
CA LEU A 192 4.07 20.69 7.60
C LEU A 192 4.51 19.34 7.02
N GLN A 193 3.57 18.48 6.63
CA GLN A 193 3.82 17.11 6.16
C GLN A 193 4.89 17.01 5.06
N ILE A 194 4.85 17.90 4.07
CA ILE A 194 5.77 17.85 2.93
C ILE A 194 7.22 18.09 3.39
N VAL A 195 7.42 19.11 4.25
CA VAL A 195 8.74 19.47 4.76
C VAL A 195 9.30 18.36 5.65
N VAL A 196 8.45 17.79 6.52
CA VAL A 196 8.83 16.67 7.40
C VAL A 196 9.20 15.44 6.57
N PHE A 197 8.39 15.06 5.59
CA PHE A 197 8.67 13.89 4.74
C PHE A 197 9.96 14.06 3.93
N ILE A 198 10.24 15.24 3.37
CA ILE A 198 11.51 15.51 2.69
C ILE A 198 12.69 15.36 3.66
N GLY A 199 12.57 15.87 4.89
CA GLY A 199 13.60 15.72 5.93
C GLY A 199 13.86 14.26 6.29
N LEU A 200 12.81 13.47 6.52
CA LEU A 200 12.91 12.04 6.86
C LEU A 200 13.51 11.21 5.73
N VAL A 201 13.12 11.51 4.48
CA VAL A 201 13.69 10.89 3.28
C VAL A 201 15.17 11.23 3.16
N SER A 202 15.54 12.50 3.32
CA SER A 202 16.94 12.96 3.25
C SER A 202 17.82 12.23 4.26
N LEU A 203 17.35 12.11 5.50
CA LEU A 203 18.06 11.37 6.56
C LEU A 203 18.25 9.89 6.18
N THR A 204 17.21 9.26 5.64
CA THR A 204 17.24 7.84 5.24
C THR A 204 18.22 7.61 4.08
N VAL A 205 18.15 8.43 3.04
CA VAL A 205 19.04 8.32 1.88
C VAL A 205 20.49 8.59 2.26
N GLN A 206 20.74 9.55 3.15
CA GLN A 206 22.09 9.86 3.61
C GLN A 206 22.69 8.74 4.46
N ALA A 207 21.87 8.06 5.27
CA ALA A 207 22.29 6.85 5.98
C ALA A 207 22.66 5.73 4.99
N VAL A 208 21.85 5.52 3.95
CA VAL A 208 22.12 4.53 2.90
C VAL A 208 23.37 4.86 2.08
N ASP A 209 23.62 6.14 1.75
CA ASP A 209 24.85 6.59 1.07
C ASP A 209 26.10 6.17 1.86
N THR A 210 26.08 6.43 3.17
CA THR A 210 27.20 6.09 4.07
C THR A 210 27.41 4.58 4.18
N ILE A 211 26.32 3.80 4.24
CA ILE A 211 26.39 2.33 4.28
C ILE A 211 26.96 1.79 2.96
N LEU A 212 26.50 2.28 1.81
CA LEU A 212 26.96 1.82 0.50
C LEU A 212 28.46 2.05 0.30
N ARG A 213 28.99 3.21 0.72
CA ARG A 213 30.44 3.51 0.68
C ARG A 213 31.29 2.46 1.41
N LYS A 214 30.75 1.89 2.50
CA LYS A 214 31.48 0.93 3.34
C LYS A 214 31.27 -0.52 2.90
N VAL A 215 30.08 -0.89 2.42
CA VAL A 215 29.74 -2.28 2.08
C VAL A 215 30.18 -2.63 0.66
N ASN A 216 29.98 -1.74 -0.32
CA ASN A 216 30.32 -2.02 -1.71
C ASN A 216 30.82 -0.76 -2.45
N PRO A 217 32.13 -0.47 -2.38
CA PRO A 217 32.71 0.72 -3.01
C PRO A 217 32.67 0.67 -4.55
N ILE A 218 32.64 -0.52 -5.16
CA ILE A 218 32.53 -0.69 -6.62
C ILE A 218 31.16 -0.20 -7.10
N LEU A 219 30.13 -0.59 -6.36
CA LEU A 219 28.76 -0.19 -6.62
C LEU A 219 28.57 1.32 -6.36
N PHE A 220 29.15 1.85 -5.28
CA PHE A 220 29.16 3.28 -4.99
C PHE A 220 29.83 4.11 -6.10
N ASN A 221 31.01 3.70 -6.61
CA ASN A 221 31.69 4.41 -7.70
C ASN A 221 30.89 4.43 -9.00
N SER A 222 30.05 3.43 -9.23
CA SER A 222 29.15 3.37 -10.39
C SER A 222 27.88 4.21 -10.23
N PHE A 223 27.48 4.52 -8.99
CA PHE A 223 26.22 5.18 -8.64
C PHE A 223 26.36 6.56 -8.00
N GLY A 224 27.57 7.03 -7.68
CA GLY A 224 27.79 8.16 -6.78
C GLY A 224 27.02 9.44 -7.12
N VAL A 225 26.83 9.74 -8.42
CA VAL A 225 26.04 10.90 -8.87
C VAL A 225 24.53 10.68 -8.70
N TYR A 226 24.06 9.43 -8.81
CA TYR A 226 22.64 9.09 -8.74
C TYR A 226 22.13 9.00 -7.31
N LEU A 227 22.98 8.73 -6.30
CA LEU A 227 22.56 8.66 -4.89
C LEU A 227 22.02 10.00 -4.37
N VAL A 228 22.63 11.13 -4.77
CA VAL A 228 22.09 12.47 -4.47
C VAL A 228 20.74 12.70 -5.18
N LEU A 229 20.60 12.14 -6.39
CA LEU A 229 19.38 12.23 -7.18
C LEU A 229 18.21 11.39 -6.61
N VAL A 230 18.50 10.43 -5.71
CA VAL A 230 17.48 9.67 -4.97
C VAL A 230 16.74 10.57 -3.99
N ILE A 231 17.43 11.50 -3.32
CA ILE A 231 16.83 12.40 -2.31
C ILE A 231 15.71 13.25 -2.93
N ALA A 232 15.96 13.75 -4.14
CA ALA A 232 15.01 14.58 -4.89
C ALA A 232 14.09 13.75 -5.81
N ASN A 233 14.00 12.43 -5.63
CA ASN A 233 13.17 11.60 -6.48
C ASN A 233 11.69 11.73 -6.11
N CYS A 234 10.88 12.04 -7.13
CA CYS A 234 9.45 12.27 -6.99
C CYS A 234 8.70 11.06 -6.41
N VAL A 235 9.12 9.82 -6.72
CA VAL A 235 8.46 8.60 -6.23
C VAL A 235 8.67 8.45 -4.73
N ILE A 236 9.87 8.76 -4.24
CA ILE A 236 10.21 8.59 -2.81
C ILE A 236 9.42 9.55 -1.93
N ILE A 237 9.12 10.76 -2.42
CA ILE A 237 8.27 11.72 -1.70
C ILE A 237 6.77 11.37 -1.88
N ALA A 238 6.37 10.90 -3.06
CA ALA A 238 4.96 10.58 -3.34
C ALA A 238 4.40 9.45 -2.47
N VAL A 239 5.20 8.43 -2.14
CA VAL A 239 4.72 7.28 -1.35
C VAL A 239 4.30 7.69 0.08
N PRO A 240 5.13 8.39 0.87
CA PRO A 240 4.72 8.97 2.15
C PRO A 240 3.53 9.93 2.07
N LEU A 241 3.36 10.64 0.96
CA LEU A 241 2.23 11.56 0.79
C LEU A 241 0.92 10.81 0.53
N ILE A 242 0.95 9.77 -0.31
CA ILE A 242 -0.20 8.89 -0.56
C ILE A 242 -0.58 8.15 0.73
N LEU A 243 0.41 7.74 1.49
CA LEU A 243 0.22 7.13 2.79
C LEU A 243 -0.59 8.02 3.74
N ALA A 244 -0.18 9.28 3.87
CA ALA A 244 -0.84 10.26 4.73
C ALA A 244 -2.26 10.57 4.24
N ASN A 245 -2.45 10.70 2.92
CA ASN A 245 -3.77 10.96 2.34
C ASN A 245 -4.75 9.80 2.57
N ASN A 246 -4.28 8.56 2.40
CA ASN A 246 -5.12 7.36 2.54
C ASN A 246 -5.19 6.82 3.98
N ASN A 247 -4.53 7.45 4.95
CA ASN A 247 -4.48 7.01 6.36
C ASN A 247 -4.18 5.51 6.56
N TYR A 248 -3.24 4.98 5.77
CA TYR A 248 -2.93 3.55 5.84
C TYR A 248 -2.29 3.13 7.16
N ASN A 249 -2.47 1.86 7.51
CA ASN A 249 -1.83 1.22 8.66
C ASN A 249 -0.37 0.83 8.37
N VAL A 250 0.40 0.38 9.37
CA VAL A 250 1.82 0.00 9.22
C VAL A 250 2.02 -1.07 8.14
N PHE A 251 1.18 -2.10 8.16
CA PHE A 251 1.32 -3.23 7.25
C PHE A 251 0.94 -2.85 5.82
N GLU A 252 -0.07 -2.00 5.65
CA GLU A 252 -0.47 -1.44 4.36
C GLU A 252 0.62 -0.53 3.80
N THR A 253 1.21 0.31 4.66
CA THR A 253 2.37 1.14 4.34
C THR A 253 3.53 0.31 3.80
N PHE A 254 3.86 -0.77 4.51
CA PHE A 254 4.95 -1.65 4.15
C PHE A 254 4.72 -2.30 2.79
N MET A 255 3.51 -2.82 2.55
CA MET A 255 3.16 -3.47 1.28
C MET A 255 3.10 -2.47 0.13
N LEU A 256 2.58 -1.26 0.36
CA LEU A 256 2.58 -0.17 -0.62
C LEU A 256 4.01 0.24 -1.00
N ALA A 257 4.89 0.45 -0.02
CA ALA A 257 6.27 0.85 -0.25
C ALA A 257 7.09 -0.27 -0.93
N LEU A 258 6.85 -1.52 -0.56
CA LEU A 258 7.46 -2.70 -1.19
C LEU A 258 6.97 -2.85 -2.64
N GLY A 259 5.67 -2.66 -2.89
CA GLY A 259 5.08 -2.68 -4.23
C GLY A 259 5.58 -1.53 -5.11
N ALA A 260 5.65 -0.31 -4.58
CA ALA A 260 6.16 0.86 -5.28
C ALA A 260 7.66 0.74 -5.63
N GLY A 261 8.48 0.29 -4.68
CA GLY A 261 9.90 0.04 -4.91
C GLY A 261 10.14 -1.11 -5.87
N GLY A 262 9.41 -2.22 -5.70
CA GLY A 262 9.42 -3.36 -6.61
C GLY A 262 8.97 -2.99 -8.03
N GLY A 263 7.96 -2.14 -8.16
CA GLY A 263 7.48 -1.61 -9.45
C GLY A 263 8.53 -0.73 -10.14
N PHE A 264 9.27 0.07 -9.37
CA PHE A 264 10.41 0.84 -9.88
C PHE A 264 11.57 -0.05 -10.33
N LEU A 265 11.90 -1.09 -9.54
CA LEU A 265 12.91 -2.09 -9.90
C LEU A 265 12.53 -2.83 -11.20
N LEU A 266 11.28 -3.26 -11.31
CA LEU A 266 10.75 -3.91 -12.52
C LEU A 266 10.87 -2.98 -13.72
N ALA A 267 10.43 -1.72 -13.59
CA ALA A 267 10.53 -0.72 -14.65
C ALA A 267 11.98 -0.52 -15.11
N LEU A 268 12.91 -0.33 -14.16
CA LEU A 268 14.34 -0.19 -14.46
C LEU A 268 14.90 -1.40 -15.20
N TYR A 269 14.56 -2.60 -14.76
CA TYR A 269 15.04 -3.83 -15.36
C TYR A 269 14.53 -4.03 -16.79
N LEU A 270 13.25 -3.73 -17.04
CA LEU A 270 12.64 -3.77 -18.38
C LEU A 270 13.30 -2.74 -19.31
N MET A 271 13.44 -1.50 -18.84
CA MET A 271 14.07 -0.44 -19.62
C MET A 271 15.52 -0.76 -19.94
N SER A 272 16.25 -1.35 -19.00
CA SER A 272 17.64 -1.72 -19.23
C SER A 272 17.80 -2.86 -20.22
N SER A 273 16.88 -3.82 -20.18
CA SER A 273 16.84 -4.90 -21.16
C SER A 273 16.62 -4.39 -22.59
N VAL A 274 15.74 -3.40 -22.77
CA VAL A 274 15.52 -2.78 -24.09
C VAL A 274 16.67 -1.87 -24.48
N SER A 275 17.23 -1.11 -23.52
CA SER A 275 18.34 -0.18 -23.76
C SER A 275 19.60 -0.89 -24.29
N GLU A 276 19.91 -2.10 -23.81
CA GLU A 276 21.01 -2.91 -24.35
C GLU A 276 20.74 -3.36 -25.80
N ARG A 277 19.50 -3.74 -26.13
CA ARG A 277 19.14 -4.13 -27.50
C ARG A 277 19.16 -2.94 -28.46
N MET A 278 18.76 -1.77 -27.98
CA MET A 278 18.77 -0.52 -28.76
C MET A 278 20.18 -0.08 -29.14
N GLN A 279 21.20 -0.40 -28.34
CA GLN A 279 22.59 -0.08 -28.67
C GLN A 279 23.08 -0.85 -29.92
N LEU A 280 22.51 -2.02 -30.18
CA LEU A 280 22.82 -2.84 -31.36
C LEU A 280 21.91 -2.51 -32.57
N ALA A 281 20.82 -1.78 -32.34
CA ALA A 281 19.86 -1.44 -33.38
C ALA A 281 20.33 -0.26 -34.24
N ASN A 282 19.92 -0.26 -35.51
CA ASN A 282 20.27 0.81 -36.44
C ASN A 282 19.33 2.01 -36.28
N ILE A 283 19.63 2.86 -35.30
CA ILE A 283 18.83 4.05 -34.96
C ILE A 283 19.39 5.29 -35.68
N PRO A 284 18.55 6.15 -36.30
CA PRO A 284 18.98 7.41 -36.89
C PRO A 284 19.76 8.27 -35.87
N LYS A 285 20.82 8.95 -36.32
CA LYS A 285 21.74 9.70 -35.44
C LYS A 285 21.02 10.67 -34.50
N THR A 286 19.99 11.36 -34.98
CA THR A 286 19.20 12.35 -34.23
C THR A 286 18.39 11.75 -33.07
N PHE A 287 17.98 10.47 -33.18
CA PHE A 287 17.17 9.81 -32.17
C PHE A 287 18.00 9.04 -31.13
N LYS A 288 19.32 8.90 -31.31
CA LYS A 288 20.16 8.12 -30.40
C LYS A 288 20.19 8.71 -28.99
N GLY A 289 20.10 7.84 -27.98
CA GLY A 289 20.18 8.23 -26.56
C GLY A 289 18.81 8.49 -25.94
N LEU A 290 18.65 9.67 -25.33
CA LEU A 290 17.44 10.04 -24.58
C LEU A 290 16.15 10.10 -25.44
N PRO A 291 16.15 10.63 -26.69
CA PRO A 291 14.92 10.74 -27.47
C PRO A 291 14.24 9.39 -27.72
N ILE A 292 15.00 8.39 -28.18
CA ILE A 292 14.46 7.04 -28.37
C ILE A 292 14.07 6.37 -27.04
N ALA A 293 14.77 6.67 -25.95
CA ALA A 293 14.44 6.15 -24.62
C ALA A 293 13.05 6.64 -24.15
N PHE A 294 12.69 7.90 -24.44
CA PHE A 294 11.35 8.42 -24.16
C PHE A 294 10.27 7.75 -25.01
N ILE A 295 10.54 7.48 -26.29
CA ILE A 295 9.59 6.77 -27.17
C ILE A 295 9.31 5.37 -26.61
N VAL A 296 10.36 4.65 -26.22
CA VAL A 296 10.25 3.31 -25.63
C VAL A 296 9.54 3.34 -24.27
N ALA A 297 9.84 4.34 -23.42
CA ALA A 297 9.13 4.52 -22.16
C ALA A 297 7.63 4.79 -22.38
N GLY A 298 7.26 5.54 -23.42
CA GLY A 298 5.87 5.73 -23.83
C GLY A 298 5.19 4.44 -24.30
N GLN A 299 5.91 3.58 -25.04
CA GLN A 299 5.41 2.26 -25.42
C GLN A 299 5.19 1.35 -24.19
N PHE A 300 6.09 1.40 -23.21
CA PHE A 300 5.89 0.72 -21.94
C PHE A 300 4.69 1.27 -21.17
N ALA A 301 4.51 2.59 -21.14
CA ALA A 301 3.33 3.21 -20.50
C ALA A 301 2.03 2.72 -21.16
N MET A 302 1.95 2.65 -22.49
CA MET A 302 0.80 2.09 -23.20
C MET A 302 0.57 0.61 -22.87
N ALA A 303 1.62 -0.20 -22.76
CA ALA A 303 1.50 -1.60 -22.35
C ALA A 303 1.00 -1.76 -20.90
N PHE A 304 1.48 -0.91 -19.99
CA PHE A 304 1.09 -0.96 -18.57
C PHE A 304 -0.33 -0.44 -18.33
N LEU A 305 -0.82 0.49 -19.15
CA LEU A 305 -2.22 0.92 -19.12
C LEU A 305 -3.21 -0.25 -19.35
N GLY A 306 -2.79 -1.31 -20.04
CA GLY A 306 -3.58 -2.54 -20.18
C GLY A 306 -3.88 -3.22 -18.84
N PHE A 307 -3.07 -3.01 -17.80
CA PHE A 307 -3.31 -3.53 -16.45
C PHE A 307 -4.24 -2.64 -15.61
N SER A 308 -4.59 -1.44 -16.07
CA SER A 308 -5.45 -0.50 -15.33
C SER A 308 -6.85 -1.07 -15.02
N GLY A 309 -7.34 -1.97 -15.87
CA GLY A 309 -8.62 -2.67 -15.66
C GLY A 309 -8.55 -3.91 -14.77
N LEU A 310 -7.37 -4.27 -14.26
CA LEU A 310 -7.20 -5.46 -13.42
C LEU A 310 -7.77 -5.20 -12.02
N GLN A 311 -9.00 -5.65 -11.78
CA GLN A 311 -9.57 -5.68 -10.44
C GLN A 311 -8.99 -6.87 -9.68
N LEU A 312 -8.03 -6.61 -8.80
CA LEU A 312 -7.57 -7.59 -7.82
C LEU A 312 -8.46 -7.46 -6.59
N PHE A 313 -9.44 -8.36 -6.55
CA PHE A 313 -10.41 -8.64 -5.49
C PHE A 313 -11.70 -7.84 -5.45
#